data_AF-A0A4D7YYI2-F1
#
_entry.id   AF-A0A4D7YYI2-F1
#
_cell.length_a   1.000
_cell.length_b   1.000
_cell.length_c   1.000
_cell.angle_alpha   90.00
_cell.angle_beta   90.00
_cell.angle_gamma   90.00
#
_symmetry.space_group_name_H-M   'P 1'
#
loop_
_entity.id
_entity.type
_entity.pdbx_description
1 polymer ?
#
loop_
_entity_poly.entity_id
_entity_poly.type
_entity_poly.pdbx_seq_one_letter_code
_entity_poly.pdbx_strand_id
1 'polypeptide(L)'
;MRAIVKAWTASVRRYPHFDPVIDAAEAEAIATNPARVVTHTFYPFLKYDEGWTQFAEKGKHGKRKDRPIRFAARLDSCIFSYYRYLLSAPYEAILQAERLSSSVIAYRRIPKPSGSGGQSNIDFALSAVQAIQTQGNCCTIALDISSFFETLDHNRLRSVWADLLGVSKLPADHFTVYRAITRYAFVDVVKAYTRLGYYGDKSDRNGKVKPGYLKARKDIPVQLCDGRTFREKIARSATQTSIIEVNKLGMGVPQGAPLSDLLANAYLLEFDKYLRDTCDELGGCFFRYSDDILVIAPISETDAVQLEKEIRGAIATYGRGLLIKEEKSAIHRFDVQGDRQAVRTIKATDKDGKQMQNKPFEYLGFRYDGRCAYIRDKTMSNLHRKIASVCRATAIRQVKRYQGKPINDIMALTNVEKVIQAFGSVEDFHLKAADYRSWTFTTYAKRASKTMGALGMPIARQIGKLRAAIRRRLESELIRAL
;
A
#
# COMPACT_ATOMS: atom_id res chain seq x y z
N MET A 1 3.90 20.44 -24.54
CA MET A 1 5.16 19.67 -24.35
C MET A 1 4.81 18.18 -24.44
N ARG A 2 5.19 17.46 -25.52
CA ARG A 2 4.92 16.02 -25.63
C ARG A 2 5.74 15.31 -24.54
N ALA A 3 5.07 14.79 -23.51
CA ALA A 3 5.73 13.95 -22.52
C ALA A 3 6.30 12.73 -23.24
N ILE A 4 7.63 12.61 -23.28
CA ILE A 4 8.30 11.40 -23.78
C ILE A 4 7.91 10.28 -22.82
N VAL A 5 6.90 9.49 -23.19
CA VAL A 5 6.51 8.30 -22.43
C VAL A 5 7.67 7.32 -22.58
N LYS A 6 8.39 7.06 -21.49
CA LYS A 6 9.46 6.05 -21.47
C LYS A 6 8.89 4.76 -22.07
N ALA A 7 9.58 4.21 -23.07
CA ALA A 7 9.22 2.92 -23.67
C ALA A 7 9.05 1.87 -22.56
N TRP A 8 8.02 1.04 -22.70
CA TRP A 8 7.83 -0.07 -21.78
C TRP A 8 8.94 -1.10 -21.98
N THR A 9 9.39 -1.69 -20.87
CA THR A 9 10.39 -2.77 -20.85
C THR A 9 9.92 -3.81 -19.85
N ALA A 10 10.02 -5.10 -20.19
CA ALA A 10 9.62 -6.16 -19.29
C ALA A 10 10.45 -6.17 -17.99
N SER A 11 9.77 -6.30 -16.84
CA SER A 11 10.40 -6.44 -15.52
C SER A 11 10.01 -7.77 -14.89
N VAL A 12 10.77 -8.82 -15.24
CA VAL A 12 10.50 -10.19 -14.77
C VAL A 12 10.78 -10.29 -13.27
N ARG A 13 9.77 -10.67 -12.51
CA ARG A 13 9.85 -10.84 -11.06
C ARG A 13 10.62 -12.12 -10.70
N ARG A 14 11.27 -12.13 -9.54
CA ARG A 14 12.08 -13.27 -9.05
C ARG A 14 11.49 -14.00 -7.84
N TYR A 15 10.20 -13.80 -7.55
CA TYR A 15 9.53 -14.55 -6.48
C TYR A 15 9.16 -15.96 -6.95
N PRO A 16 9.00 -16.93 -6.03
CA PRO A 16 8.48 -18.26 -6.35
C PRO A 16 7.06 -18.23 -6.92
N HIS A 17 6.83 -18.97 -8.02
CA HIS A 17 5.54 -19.13 -8.69
C HIS A 17 5.56 -20.36 -9.62
N PHE A 18 4.41 -20.75 -10.17
CA PHE A 18 4.22 -21.97 -10.97
C PHE A 18 4.76 -21.95 -12.40
N ASP A 19 4.88 -20.78 -13.03
CA ASP A 19 5.32 -20.63 -14.42
C ASP A 19 6.79 -21.03 -14.59
N PRO A 20 7.26 -21.34 -15.80
CA PRO A 20 8.69 -21.45 -16.05
C PRO A 20 9.45 -20.16 -15.73
N VAL A 21 10.75 -20.25 -15.49
CA VAL A 21 11.61 -19.06 -15.47
C VAL A 21 11.76 -18.57 -16.90
N ILE A 22 11.47 -17.30 -17.14
CA ILE A 22 11.52 -16.64 -18.45
C ILE A 22 12.47 -15.44 -18.38
N ASP A 23 13.18 -15.15 -19.46
CA ASP A 23 13.98 -13.93 -19.54
C ASP A 23 13.13 -12.71 -19.94
N ALA A 24 13.71 -11.51 -19.85
CA ALA A 24 12.99 -10.28 -20.12
C ALA A 24 12.62 -10.11 -21.60
N ALA A 25 13.48 -10.54 -22.52
CA ALA A 25 13.26 -10.37 -23.96
C ALA A 25 12.12 -11.27 -24.45
N GLU A 26 12.10 -12.53 -23.99
CA GLU A 26 11.00 -13.44 -24.30
C GLU A 26 9.69 -12.95 -23.68
N ALA A 27 9.69 -12.54 -22.40
CA ALA A 27 8.50 -12.01 -21.74
C ALA A 27 7.95 -10.76 -22.43
N GLU A 28 8.83 -9.88 -22.92
CA GLU A 28 8.47 -8.72 -23.73
C GLU A 28 7.83 -9.15 -25.05
N ALA A 29 8.45 -10.07 -25.81
CA ALA A 29 7.92 -10.58 -27.06
C ALA A 29 6.56 -11.30 -26.92
N ILE A 30 6.23 -11.83 -25.73
CA ILE A 30 4.89 -12.35 -25.44
C ILE A 30 3.93 -11.20 -25.15
N ALA A 31 4.28 -10.33 -24.20
CA ALA A 31 3.39 -9.30 -23.67
C ALA A 31 2.97 -8.28 -24.73
N THR A 32 3.87 -7.93 -25.64
CA THR A 32 3.63 -6.91 -26.69
C THR A 32 2.93 -7.46 -27.93
N ASN A 33 2.72 -8.77 -28.04
CA ASN A 33 2.09 -9.41 -29.20
C ASN A 33 0.62 -9.75 -28.90
N PRO A 34 -0.36 -9.03 -29.49
CA PRO A 34 -1.78 -9.27 -29.26
C PRO A 34 -2.23 -10.71 -29.54
N ALA A 35 -1.74 -11.32 -30.62
CA ALA A 35 -2.13 -12.68 -30.99
C ALA A 35 -1.66 -13.70 -29.94
N ARG A 36 -0.45 -13.54 -29.40
CA ARG A 36 0.05 -14.38 -28.31
C ARG A 36 -0.74 -14.18 -27.03
N VAL A 37 -1.11 -12.94 -26.70
CA VAL A 37 -1.91 -12.63 -25.51
C VAL A 37 -3.32 -13.21 -25.62
N VAL A 38 -3.96 -13.17 -26.79
CA VAL A 38 -5.28 -13.79 -27.02
C VAL A 38 -5.28 -15.27 -26.65
N THR A 39 -4.23 -16.00 -27.04
CA THR A 39 -4.08 -17.44 -26.77
C THR A 39 -3.42 -17.76 -25.43
N HIS A 40 -2.97 -16.75 -24.68
CA HIS A 40 -2.23 -16.94 -23.44
C HIS A 40 -3.11 -17.52 -22.33
N THR A 41 -2.59 -18.53 -21.62
CA THR A 41 -3.25 -19.13 -20.47
C THR A 41 -2.62 -18.60 -19.19
N PHE A 42 -3.38 -17.80 -18.44
CA PHE A 42 -2.92 -17.22 -17.17
C PHE A 42 -2.90 -18.29 -16.06
N TYR A 43 -1.85 -18.27 -15.25
CA TYR A 43 -1.80 -19.07 -14.03
C TYR A 43 -2.68 -18.46 -12.93
N PRO A 44 -3.16 -19.26 -11.95
CA PRO A 44 -3.77 -18.69 -10.77
C PRO A 44 -2.75 -17.83 -10.02
N PHE A 45 -3.21 -16.69 -9.49
CA PHE A 45 -2.45 -15.87 -8.56
C PHE A 45 -2.08 -16.67 -7.31
N LEU A 46 -0.94 -16.37 -6.72
CA LEU A 46 -0.66 -16.80 -5.35
C LEU A 46 -1.18 -15.76 -4.36
N LYS A 47 -2.04 -16.22 -3.43
CA LYS A 47 -2.64 -15.40 -2.38
C LYS A 47 -1.89 -15.61 -1.06
N TYR A 48 -1.60 -14.53 -0.36
CA TYR A 48 -1.24 -14.57 1.06
C TYR A 48 -1.93 -13.43 1.80
N ASP A 49 -2.13 -13.61 3.10
CA ASP A 49 -2.74 -12.58 3.94
C ASP A 49 -1.67 -11.82 4.73
N GLU A 50 -1.54 -10.53 4.43
CA GLU A 50 -0.72 -9.62 5.24
C GLU A 50 -1.53 -9.21 6.48
N GLY A 51 -1.30 -9.94 7.57
CA GLY A 51 -2.00 -9.76 8.83
C GLY A 51 -1.29 -8.81 9.80
N TRP A 52 -2.05 -7.97 10.49
CA TRP A 52 -1.58 -7.30 11.71
C TRP A 52 -2.65 -7.31 12.80
N THR A 53 -2.22 -7.47 14.04
CA THR A 53 -3.06 -7.26 15.21
C THR A 53 -3.17 -5.78 15.49
N GLN A 54 -4.39 -5.28 15.61
CA GLN A 54 -4.65 -3.90 15.98
C GLN A 54 -4.21 -3.63 17.42
N PHE A 55 -3.89 -2.37 17.73
CA PHE A 55 -3.69 -1.97 19.12
C PHE A 55 -5.00 -2.11 19.89
N ALA A 56 -4.90 -2.60 21.11
CA ALA A 56 -5.98 -2.67 22.09
C ALA A 56 -5.43 -2.20 23.45
N GLU A 57 -6.34 -1.78 24.33
CA GLU A 57 -6.01 -1.43 25.71
C GLU A 57 -5.27 -2.56 26.42
N LYS A 58 -4.47 -2.20 27.43
CA LYS A 58 -3.73 -3.16 28.24
C LYS A 58 -4.70 -4.18 28.84
N GLY A 59 -4.42 -5.47 28.64
CA GLY A 59 -5.27 -6.58 29.09
C GLY A 59 -6.29 -7.07 28.06
N LYS A 60 -6.51 -6.35 26.95
CA LYS A 60 -7.39 -6.78 25.86
C LYS A 60 -6.59 -7.30 24.67
N HIS A 61 -7.12 -8.30 23.97
CA HIS A 61 -6.55 -8.78 22.71
C HIS A 61 -7.04 -7.92 21.55
N GLY A 62 -6.11 -7.39 20.77
CA GLY A 62 -6.44 -6.67 19.55
C GLY A 62 -7.04 -7.58 18.49
N LYS A 63 -8.00 -7.06 17.71
CA LYS A 63 -8.56 -7.77 16.55
C LYS A 63 -7.47 -7.92 15.48
N ARG A 64 -7.33 -9.12 14.91
CA ARG A 64 -6.48 -9.35 13.73
C ARG A 64 -7.19 -8.76 12.50
N LYS A 65 -6.45 -8.00 11.71
CA LYS A 65 -6.88 -7.52 10.40
C LYS A 65 -5.94 -8.11 9.36
N ASP A 66 -6.51 -8.78 8.39
CA ASP A 66 -5.79 -9.39 7.28
C ASP A 66 -6.08 -8.59 6.00
N ARG A 67 -5.04 -8.36 5.19
CA ARG A 67 -5.16 -7.81 3.84
C ARG A 67 -4.74 -8.89 2.83
N PRO A 68 -5.66 -9.39 2.00
CA PRO A 68 -5.33 -10.43 1.03
C PRO A 68 -4.53 -9.83 -0.12
N ILE A 69 -3.27 -10.21 -0.23
CA ILE A 69 -2.40 -9.85 -1.35
C ILE A 69 -2.37 -11.01 -2.34
N ARG A 70 -2.52 -10.69 -3.62
CA ARG A 70 -2.51 -11.64 -4.73
C ARG A 70 -1.46 -11.19 -5.73
N PHE A 71 -0.47 -12.03 -5.99
CA PHE A 71 0.57 -11.75 -6.99
C PHE A 71 0.51 -12.76 -8.13
N ALA A 72 0.67 -12.25 -9.35
CA ALA A 72 0.53 -13.02 -10.58
C ALA A 72 1.76 -13.91 -10.83
N ALA A 73 1.67 -14.82 -11.80
CA ALA A 73 2.85 -15.44 -12.39
C ALA A 73 3.81 -14.38 -12.97
N ARG A 74 5.08 -14.73 -13.17
CA ARG A 74 6.09 -13.75 -13.58
C ARG A 74 5.81 -13.23 -14.98
N LEU A 75 5.50 -14.12 -15.92
CA LEU A 75 5.06 -13.74 -17.27
C LEU A 75 3.74 -12.96 -17.24
N ASP A 76 2.74 -13.45 -16.51
CA ASP A 76 1.43 -12.79 -16.37
C ASP A 76 1.58 -11.36 -15.81
N SER A 77 2.49 -11.17 -14.85
CA SER A 77 2.84 -9.85 -14.31
C SER A 77 3.38 -8.91 -15.40
N CYS A 78 4.18 -9.42 -16.33
CA CYS A 78 4.68 -8.65 -17.47
C CYS A 78 3.53 -8.25 -18.41
N ILE A 79 2.65 -9.20 -18.76
CA ILE A 79 1.44 -8.92 -19.57
C ILE A 79 0.58 -7.84 -18.90
N PHE A 80 0.23 -8.00 -17.62
CA PHE A 80 -0.53 -6.98 -16.90
C PHE A 80 0.17 -5.62 -16.90
N SER A 81 1.49 -5.59 -16.73
CA SER A 81 2.24 -4.32 -16.73
C SER A 81 2.29 -3.64 -18.11
N TYR A 82 2.30 -4.41 -19.21
CA TYR A 82 2.25 -3.87 -20.57
C TYR A 82 0.88 -3.26 -20.87
N TYR A 83 -0.20 -3.95 -20.51
CA TYR A 83 -1.55 -3.41 -20.71
C TYR A 83 -1.81 -2.20 -19.81
N ARG A 84 -1.22 -2.18 -18.62
CA ARG A 84 -1.21 -0.98 -17.77
C ARG A 84 -0.49 0.18 -18.47
N TYR A 85 0.63 -0.09 -19.14
CA TYR A 85 1.35 0.92 -19.92
C TYR A 85 0.50 1.47 -21.07
N LEU A 86 -0.15 0.60 -21.86
CA LEU A 86 -1.03 0.99 -22.96
C LEU A 86 -2.16 1.93 -22.49
N LEU A 87 -2.76 1.63 -21.33
CA LEU A 87 -3.84 2.43 -20.77
C LEU A 87 -3.38 3.69 -20.03
N SER A 88 -2.09 3.79 -19.70
CA SER A 88 -1.58 4.93 -18.94
C SER A 88 -1.66 6.23 -19.73
N ALA A 89 -1.29 6.23 -21.01
CA ALA A 89 -1.28 7.46 -21.80
C ALA A 89 -2.70 8.04 -22.03
N PRO A 90 -3.71 7.25 -22.45
CA PRO A 90 -5.09 7.75 -22.54
C PRO A 90 -5.64 8.23 -21.19
N TYR A 91 -5.38 7.51 -20.10
CA TYR A 91 -5.83 7.91 -18.78
C TYR A 91 -5.23 9.26 -18.34
N GLU A 92 -3.92 9.45 -18.52
CA GLU A 92 -3.24 10.72 -18.22
C GLU A 92 -3.76 11.88 -19.09
N ALA A 93 -4.05 11.62 -20.37
CA ALA A 93 -4.62 12.63 -21.26
C ALA A 93 -6.00 13.10 -20.78
N ILE A 94 -6.85 12.17 -20.32
CA ILE A 94 -8.16 12.51 -19.75
C ILE A 94 -7.98 13.32 -18.47
N LEU A 95 -7.10 12.90 -17.54
CA LEU A 95 -6.86 13.67 -16.31
C LEU A 95 -6.36 15.10 -16.60
N GLN A 96 -5.64 15.31 -17.71
CA GLN A 96 -5.21 16.64 -18.11
C GLN A 96 -6.37 17.46 -18.69
N ALA A 97 -7.12 16.90 -19.64
CA ALA A 97 -8.28 17.54 -20.26
C ALA A 97 -9.34 17.94 -19.21
N GLU A 98 -9.51 17.08 -18.21
CA GLU A 98 -10.45 17.22 -17.12
C GLU A 98 -9.85 17.97 -15.91
N ARG A 99 -8.72 18.67 -16.01
CA ARG A 99 -8.13 19.44 -14.88
C ARG A 99 -7.99 18.62 -13.56
N LEU A 100 -7.87 17.29 -13.64
CA LEU A 100 -7.77 16.38 -12.49
C LEU A 100 -6.31 16.03 -12.14
N SER A 101 -5.36 16.47 -12.96
CA SER A 101 -3.96 16.07 -12.87
C SER A 101 -3.28 16.41 -11.54
N SER A 102 -3.70 17.48 -10.86
CA SER A 102 -3.19 17.88 -9.53
C SER A 102 -3.95 17.23 -8.37
N SER A 103 -5.16 16.73 -8.62
CA SER A 103 -6.06 16.20 -7.58
C SER A 103 -5.94 14.68 -7.44
N VAL A 104 -5.86 13.94 -8.55
CA VAL A 104 -5.77 12.47 -8.52
C VAL A 104 -4.30 12.06 -8.48
N ILE A 105 -3.76 11.72 -7.30
CA ILE A 105 -2.31 11.68 -7.09
C ILE A 105 -1.70 10.28 -6.88
N ALA A 106 -2.51 9.26 -6.62
CA ALA A 106 -2.00 7.89 -6.41
C ALA A 106 -1.63 7.16 -7.70
N TYR A 107 -0.64 6.27 -7.61
CA TYR A 107 -0.25 5.30 -8.67
C TYR A 107 0.11 5.92 -10.02
N ARG A 108 0.42 7.22 -10.04
CA ARG A 108 0.84 7.98 -11.21
C ARG A 108 2.31 8.36 -11.08
N ARG A 109 2.96 8.58 -12.22
CA ARG A 109 4.32 9.09 -12.28
C ARG A 109 4.28 10.62 -12.38
N ILE A 110 4.05 11.28 -11.25
CA ILE A 110 4.02 12.74 -11.20
C ILE A 110 5.45 13.26 -10.97
N PRO A 111 6.05 14.01 -11.90
CA PRO A 111 7.42 14.50 -11.74
C PRO A 111 7.51 15.57 -10.65
N LYS A 112 8.65 15.63 -9.96
CA LYS A 112 8.93 16.73 -9.02
C LYS A 112 9.24 18.02 -9.77
N PRO A 113 8.95 19.20 -9.18
CA PRO A 113 9.39 20.48 -9.73
C PRO A 113 10.90 20.57 -9.96
N SER A 114 11.69 19.87 -9.14
CA SER A 114 13.16 19.80 -9.27
C SER A 114 13.67 19.00 -10.48
N GLY A 115 12.80 18.33 -11.23
CA GLY A 115 13.17 17.42 -12.33
C GLY A 115 13.76 16.07 -11.89
N SER A 116 14.10 15.91 -10.60
CA SER A 116 14.73 14.71 -10.05
C SER A 116 13.73 13.72 -9.45
N GLY A 117 13.18 12.86 -10.31
CA GLY A 117 12.32 11.74 -9.91
C GLY A 117 10.84 12.10 -9.75
N GLY A 118 10.07 11.15 -9.21
CA GLY A 118 8.63 11.32 -8.96
C GLY A 118 8.30 11.85 -7.57
N GLN A 119 7.17 12.53 -7.46
CA GLN A 119 6.55 12.86 -6.19
C GLN A 119 6.20 11.58 -5.41
N SER A 120 6.25 11.70 -4.09
CA SER A 120 5.98 10.64 -3.13
C SER A 120 4.88 11.08 -2.17
N ASN A 121 4.43 10.17 -1.31
CA ASN A 121 3.45 10.48 -0.27
C ASN A 121 3.87 11.66 0.64
N ILE A 122 5.19 11.88 0.81
CA ILE A 122 5.73 13.05 1.52
C ILE A 122 5.39 14.34 0.79
N ASP A 123 5.64 14.38 -0.52
CA ASP A 123 5.42 15.56 -1.37
C ASP A 123 3.92 15.88 -1.45
N PHE A 124 3.07 14.85 -1.53
CA PHE A 124 1.62 14.99 -1.53
C PHE A 124 1.06 15.46 -0.19
N ALA A 125 1.56 14.93 0.94
CA ALA A 125 1.17 15.40 2.26
C ALA A 125 1.55 16.87 2.48
N LEU A 126 2.73 17.29 1.98
CA LEU A 126 3.14 18.68 1.99
C LEU A 126 2.19 19.55 1.17
N SER A 127 1.82 19.11 -0.04
CA SER A 127 0.89 19.84 -0.92
C SER A 127 -0.47 20.05 -0.25
N ALA A 128 -0.99 19.04 0.45
CA ALA A 128 -2.23 19.15 1.22
C ALA A 128 -2.11 20.17 2.37
N VAL A 129 -1.01 20.14 3.14
CA VAL A 129 -0.76 21.12 4.22
C VAL A 129 -0.65 22.54 3.65
N GLN A 130 0.05 22.72 2.54
CA GLN A 130 0.17 24.02 1.88
C GLN A 130 -1.18 24.53 1.38
N ALA A 131 -2.04 23.66 0.86
CA ALA A 131 -3.40 24.02 0.47
C ALA A 131 -4.23 24.49 1.68
N ILE A 132 -4.14 23.79 2.82
CA ILE A 132 -4.80 24.21 4.08
C ILE A 132 -4.29 25.59 4.52
N GLN A 133 -2.98 25.82 4.49
CA GLN A 133 -2.40 27.11 4.87
C GLN A 133 -2.84 28.24 3.93
N THR A 134 -2.87 27.97 2.62
CA THR A 134 -3.25 28.96 1.60
C THR A 134 -4.72 29.36 1.73
N GLN A 135 -5.60 28.41 2.05
CA GLN A 135 -7.03 28.70 2.24
C GLN A 135 -7.34 29.50 3.52
N GLY A 136 -6.42 29.54 4.48
CA GLY A 136 -6.61 30.26 5.73
C GLY A 136 -7.72 29.65 6.59
N ASN A 137 -8.86 30.32 6.65
CA ASN A 137 -10.04 29.85 7.40
C ASN A 137 -10.80 28.82 6.56
N CYS A 138 -10.65 27.53 6.87
CA CYS A 138 -11.20 26.46 6.05
C CYS A 138 -11.61 25.21 6.85
N CYS A 139 -12.40 24.36 6.21
CA CYS A 139 -12.69 23.01 6.67
C CYS A 139 -11.99 21.98 5.76
N THR A 140 -11.53 20.89 6.36
CA THR A 140 -11.06 19.72 5.63
C THR A 140 -11.99 18.54 5.87
N ILE A 141 -12.30 17.78 4.82
CA ILE A 141 -13.10 16.56 4.88
C ILE A 141 -12.23 15.41 4.36
N ALA A 142 -11.83 14.51 5.24
CA ALA A 142 -11.08 13.30 4.89
C ALA A 142 -12.04 12.10 4.85
N LEU A 143 -12.00 11.33 3.76
CA LEU A 143 -12.84 10.14 3.54
C LEU A 143 -11.98 8.95 3.07
N ASP A 144 -12.42 7.72 3.37
CA ASP A 144 -11.76 6.48 2.93
C ASP A 144 -12.80 5.49 2.35
N ILE A 145 -12.57 5.07 1.10
CA ILE A 145 -13.44 4.11 0.40
C ILE A 145 -13.26 2.71 0.98
N SER A 146 -14.36 2.05 1.34
CA SER A 146 -14.33 0.72 1.93
C SER A 146 -14.13 -0.39 0.91
N SER A 147 -13.17 -1.28 1.20
CA SER A 147 -12.87 -2.46 0.39
C SER A 147 -12.68 -2.15 -1.09
N PHE A 148 -12.08 -1.00 -1.40
CA PHE A 148 -12.07 -0.39 -2.74
C PHE A 148 -11.75 -1.36 -3.89
N PHE A 149 -10.64 -2.10 -3.80
CA PHE A 149 -10.26 -3.05 -4.84
C PHE A 149 -11.20 -4.25 -4.96
N GLU A 150 -11.87 -4.66 -3.88
CA GLU A 150 -12.75 -5.84 -3.84
C GLU A 150 -14.17 -5.53 -4.33
N THR A 151 -14.55 -4.24 -4.39
CA THR A 151 -15.92 -3.80 -4.69
C THR A 151 -16.10 -3.19 -6.09
N LEU A 152 -15.04 -3.15 -6.92
CA LEU A 152 -15.13 -2.64 -8.30
C LEU A 152 -16.05 -3.52 -9.16
N ASP A 153 -17.19 -2.99 -9.61
CA ASP A 153 -18.12 -3.70 -10.50
C ASP A 153 -17.47 -4.02 -11.85
N HIS A 154 -17.52 -5.28 -12.27
CA HIS A 154 -16.84 -5.74 -13.48
C HIS A 154 -17.42 -5.10 -14.75
N ASN A 155 -18.74 -4.96 -14.85
CA ASN A 155 -19.37 -4.38 -16.05
C ASN A 155 -18.95 -2.92 -16.22
N ARG A 156 -19.01 -2.14 -15.14
CA ARG A 156 -18.54 -0.75 -15.16
C ARG A 156 -17.05 -0.65 -15.44
N LEU A 157 -16.23 -1.54 -14.88
CA LEU A 157 -14.79 -1.58 -15.15
C LEU A 157 -14.49 -1.85 -16.63
N ARG A 158 -15.30 -2.71 -17.27
CA ARG A 158 -15.21 -2.98 -18.71
C ARG A 158 -15.54 -1.75 -19.53
N SER A 159 -16.60 -1.02 -19.18
CA SER A 159 -16.97 0.23 -19.86
C SER A 159 -15.87 1.26 -19.73
N VAL A 160 -15.38 1.53 -18.51
CA VAL A 160 -14.26 2.45 -18.26
C VAL A 160 -13.03 2.08 -19.10
N TRP A 161 -12.70 0.79 -19.20
CA TRP A 161 -11.59 0.35 -20.02
C TRP A 161 -11.84 0.63 -21.51
N ALA A 162 -13.05 0.35 -22.01
CA ALA A 162 -13.42 0.60 -23.40
C ALA A 162 -13.39 2.12 -23.71
N ASP A 163 -13.87 2.95 -22.78
CA ASP A 163 -13.84 4.42 -22.88
C ASP A 163 -12.40 4.95 -22.95
N LEU A 164 -11.47 4.42 -22.13
CA LEU A 164 -10.04 4.77 -22.22
C LEU A 164 -9.43 4.46 -23.59
N LEU A 165 -9.95 3.45 -24.29
CA LEU A 165 -9.49 3.07 -25.63
C LEU A 165 -10.28 3.78 -26.74
N GLY A 166 -11.37 4.50 -26.42
CA GLY A 166 -12.26 5.10 -27.41
C GLY A 166 -13.00 4.07 -28.27
N VAL A 167 -13.30 2.89 -27.73
CA VAL A 167 -13.98 1.79 -28.45
C VAL A 167 -15.26 1.37 -27.75
N SER A 168 -16.25 0.89 -28.49
CA SER A 168 -17.49 0.35 -27.92
C SER A 168 -17.33 -1.04 -27.31
N LYS A 169 -16.31 -1.80 -27.75
CA LYS A 169 -16.01 -3.17 -27.30
C LYS A 169 -14.51 -3.38 -27.24
N LEU A 170 -14.04 -3.96 -26.12
CA LEU A 170 -12.63 -4.30 -25.95
C LEU A 170 -12.12 -5.21 -27.08
N PRO A 171 -10.94 -4.90 -27.66
CA PRO A 171 -10.21 -5.81 -28.54
C PRO A 171 -9.97 -7.18 -27.87
N ALA A 172 -9.77 -8.22 -28.67
CA ALA A 172 -9.73 -9.60 -28.16
C ALA A 172 -8.62 -9.83 -27.11
N ASP A 173 -7.45 -9.26 -27.34
CA ASP A 173 -6.29 -9.31 -26.45
C ASP A 173 -6.55 -8.55 -25.14
N HIS A 174 -7.09 -7.34 -25.22
CA HIS A 174 -7.57 -6.56 -24.08
C HIS A 174 -8.66 -7.27 -23.29
N PHE A 175 -9.62 -7.90 -23.96
CA PHE A 175 -10.70 -8.67 -23.32
C PHE A 175 -10.14 -9.90 -22.58
N THR A 176 -9.13 -10.56 -23.14
CA THR A 176 -8.43 -11.66 -22.47
C THR A 176 -7.74 -11.20 -21.18
N VAL A 177 -7.04 -10.06 -21.20
CA VAL A 177 -6.42 -9.49 -19.99
C VAL A 177 -7.47 -9.00 -18.99
N TYR A 178 -8.53 -8.34 -19.46
CA TYR A 178 -9.67 -7.93 -18.64
C TYR A 178 -10.30 -9.13 -17.93
N ARG A 179 -10.50 -10.25 -18.63
CA ARG A 179 -11.04 -11.49 -18.03
C ARG A 179 -10.07 -12.05 -16.99
N ALA A 180 -8.77 -12.05 -17.27
CA ALA A 180 -7.75 -12.55 -16.35
C ALA A 180 -7.64 -11.73 -15.06
N ILE A 181 -7.88 -10.41 -15.11
CA ILE A 181 -7.81 -9.53 -13.93
C ILE A 181 -9.14 -9.46 -13.15
N THR A 182 -10.28 -9.70 -13.79
CA THR A 182 -11.61 -9.64 -13.13
C THR A 182 -12.08 -11.01 -12.64
N ARG A 183 -12.00 -12.04 -13.49
CA ARG A 183 -12.32 -13.45 -13.16
C ARG A 183 -11.07 -14.24 -12.80
N TYR A 184 -10.19 -13.60 -12.02
CA TYR A 184 -8.91 -14.19 -11.65
C TYR A 184 -9.08 -15.49 -10.86
N ALA A 185 -8.20 -16.45 -11.15
CA ALA A 185 -8.01 -17.64 -10.32
C ALA A 185 -6.93 -17.36 -9.27
N PHE A 186 -6.98 -18.01 -8.12
CA PHE A 186 -5.95 -17.91 -7.10
C PHE A 186 -5.79 -19.19 -6.28
N VAL A 187 -4.62 -19.35 -5.67
CA VAL A 187 -4.29 -20.42 -4.74
C VAL A 187 -3.65 -19.79 -3.50
N ASP A 188 -4.09 -20.20 -2.30
CA ASP A 188 -3.42 -19.80 -1.06
C ASP A 188 -1.98 -20.36 -1.01
N VAL A 189 -1.00 -19.49 -0.72
CA VAL A 189 0.42 -19.85 -0.77
C VAL A 189 0.79 -20.96 0.22
N VAL A 190 0.14 -20.99 1.40
CA VAL A 190 0.39 -22.03 2.40
C VAL A 190 -0.17 -23.34 1.90
N LYS A 191 -1.39 -23.36 1.35
CA LYS A 191 -1.97 -24.57 0.73
C LYS A 191 -1.09 -25.10 -0.40
N ALA A 192 -0.62 -24.23 -1.30
CA ALA A 192 0.27 -24.61 -2.40
C ALA A 192 1.58 -25.22 -1.86
N TYR A 193 2.22 -24.57 -0.89
CA TYR A 193 3.48 -25.05 -0.33
C TYR A 193 3.32 -26.35 0.44
N THR A 194 2.19 -26.56 1.12
CA THR A 194 1.89 -27.84 1.77
C THR A 194 1.78 -28.96 0.75
N ARG A 195 1.03 -28.77 -0.35
CA ARG A 195 0.91 -29.78 -1.43
C ARG A 195 2.26 -30.10 -2.10
N LEU A 196 3.14 -29.11 -2.19
CA LEU A 196 4.46 -29.25 -2.80
C LEU A 196 5.55 -29.72 -1.82
N GLY A 197 5.23 -29.94 -0.53
CA GLY A 197 6.19 -30.40 0.47
C GLY A 197 7.18 -29.32 0.95
N TYR A 198 6.81 -28.04 0.82
CA TYR A 198 7.61 -26.90 1.28
C TYR A 198 7.14 -26.34 2.63
N TYR A 199 5.94 -26.71 3.07
CA TYR A 199 5.34 -26.30 4.33
C TYR A 199 4.67 -27.50 4.99
N GLY A 200 4.73 -27.59 6.32
CA GLY A 200 4.22 -28.72 7.08
C GLY A 200 4.63 -28.65 8.54
N ASP A 201 4.48 -29.75 9.25
CA ASP A 201 4.73 -29.80 10.68
C ASP A 201 6.23 -29.78 11.04
N LYS A 202 6.56 -28.98 12.06
CA LYS A 202 7.89 -28.89 12.66
C LYS A 202 7.80 -28.97 14.17
N SER A 203 8.60 -29.84 14.78
CA SER A 203 8.78 -29.86 16.22
C SER A 203 9.70 -28.73 16.66
N ASP A 204 9.26 -27.92 17.62
CA ASP A 204 10.17 -27.00 18.31
C ASP A 204 11.03 -27.75 19.34
N ARG A 205 11.96 -27.02 19.98
CA ARG A 205 12.90 -27.56 20.96
C ARG A 205 12.24 -28.24 22.18
N ASN A 206 10.96 -27.99 22.42
CA ASN A 206 10.20 -28.57 23.53
C ASN A 206 9.29 -29.71 23.05
N GLY A 207 9.54 -30.24 21.83
CA GLY A 207 8.70 -31.28 21.22
C GLY A 207 7.35 -30.77 20.73
N LYS A 208 7.06 -29.46 20.81
CA LYS A 208 5.76 -28.92 20.39
C LYS A 208 5.72 -28.78 18.88
N VAL A 209 4.83 -29.53 18.24
CA VAL A 209 4.60 -29.47 16.80
C VAL A 209 3.91 -28.15 16.43
N LYS A 210 4.46 -27.45 15.43
CA LYS A 210 3.92 -26.23 14.85
C LYS A 210 4.11 -26.24 13.34
N PRO A 211 3.12 -25.75 12.57
CA PRO A 211 3.25 -25.65 11.12
C PRO A 211 4.29 -24.59 10.73
N GLY A 212 5.11 -24.90 9.73
CA GLY A 212 6.19 -24.05 9.27
C GLY A 212 6.80 -24.48 7.93
N TYR A 213 7.68 -23.64 7.39
CA TYR A 213 8.44 -23.95 6.18
C TYR A 213 9.38 -25.12 6.43
N LEU A 214 9.29 -26.21 5.67
CA LEU A 214 10.11 -27.42 5.82
C LEU A 214 11.59 -27.18 5.47
N LYS A 215 11.85 -26.28 4.53
CA LYS A 215 13.19 -25.80 4.15
C LYS A 215 13.34 -24.29 4.32
N ALA A 216 14.58 -23.78 4.27
CA ALA A 216 14.77 -22.33 4.35
C ALA A 216 14.17 -21.65 3.11
N ARG A 217 13.63 -20.43 3.28
CA ARG A 217 12.92 -19.72 2.21
C ARG A 217 13.78 -19.48 0.95
N LYS A 218 15.10 -19.33 1.14
CA LYS A 218 16.06 -19.16 0.04
C LYS A 218 16.25 -20.43 -0.81
N ASP A 219 15.89 -21.59 -0.27
CA ASP A 219 16.02 -22.90 -0.93
C ASP A 219 14.68 -23.35 -1.56
N ILE A 220 13.64 -22.51 -1.49
CA ILE A 220 12.39 -22.72 -2.24
C ILE A 220 12.66 -22.28 -3.68
N PRO A 221 12.44 -23.17 -4.67
CA PRO A 221 12.75 -22.86 -6.07
C PRO A 221 11.86 -21.74 -6.59
N VAL A 222 12.40 -20.96 -7.53
CA VAL A 222 11.65 -19.87 -8.20
C VAL A 222 10.50 -20.46 -9.02
N GLN A 223 10.75 -21.53 -9.78
CA GLN A 223 9.68 -22.35 -10.33
C GLN A 223 9.26 -23.38 -9.29
N LEU A 224 8.04 -23.24 -8.77
CA LEU A 224 7.55 -24.09 -7.67
C LEU A 224 7.37 -25.55 -8.08
N CYS A 225 6.96 -25.79 -9.32
CA CYS A 225 6.79 -27.11 -9.89
C CYS A 225 6.70 -27.04 -11.42
N ASP A 226 6.81 -28.19 -12.08
CA ASP A 226 6.55 -28.31 -13.51
C ASP A 226 5.03 -28.40 -13.82
N GLY A 227 4.67 -28.34 -15.10
CA GLY A 227 3.27 -28.39 -15.52
C GLY A 227 2.57 -29.71 -15.16
N ARG A 228 3.31 -30.83 -15.11
CA ARG A 228 2.76 -32.13 -14.71
C ARG A 228 2.38 -32.13 -13.23
N THR A 229 3.33 -31.76 -12.37
CA THR A 229 3.14 -31.66 -10.92
C THR A 229 2.08 -30.61 -10.56
N PHE A 230 2.01 -29.49 -11.30
CA PHE A 230 0.93 -28.51 -11.12
C PHE A 230 -0.44 -29.14 -11.34
N ARG A 231 -0.63 -29.90 -12.43
CA ARG A 231 -1.89 -30.60 -12.71
C ARG A 231 -2.23 -31.64 -11.64
N GLU A 232 -1.24 -32.40 -11.20
CA GLU A 232 -1.41 -33.49 -10.23
C GLU A 232 -1.71 -33.00 -8.81
N LYS A 233 -1.02 -31.95 -8.35
CA LYS A 233 -1.01 -31.53 -6.93
C LYS A 233 -1.75 -30.24 -6.61
N ILE A 234 -1.95 -29.36 -7.60
CA ILE A 234 -2.55 -28.03 -7.42
C ILE A 234 -3.91 -27.94 -8.12
N ALA A 235 -3.96 -28.34 -9.38
CA ALA A 235 -5.20 -28.46 -10.13
C ALA A 235 -5.98 -29.71 -9.70
N ARG A 236 -7.11 -29.98 -10.37
CA ARG A 236 -7.85 -31.22 -10.16
C ARG A 236 -7.09 -32.37 -10.80
N SER A 237 -6.91 -33.45 -10.06
CA SER A 237 -6.39 -34.72 -10.56
C SER A 237 -7.28 -35.88 -10.12
N ALA A 238 -6.98 -37.09 -10.56
CA ALA A 238 -7.71 -38.29 -10.15
C ALA A 238 -7.60 -38.57 -8.64
N THR A 239 -6.50 -38.14 -8.02
CA THR A 239 -6.19 -38.44 -6.60
C THR A 239 -6.40 -37.25 -5.68
N GLN A 240 -6.56 -36.04 -6.23
CA GLN A 240 -6.60 -34.81 -5.45
C GLN A 240 -7.61 -33.78 -5.99
N THR A 241 -8.38 -33.20 -5.07
CA THR A 241 -9.23 -32.04 -5.38
C THR A 241 -8.39 -30.81 -5.66
N SER A 242 -8.88 -29.97 -6.59
CA SER A 242 -8.21 -28.71 -6.90
C SER A 242 -8.26 -27.77 -5.71
N ILE A 243 -7.15 -27.08 -5.46
CA ILE A 243 -7.05 -25.97 -4.49
C ILE A 243 -7.08 -24.61 -5.19
N ILE A 244 -7.46 -24.57 -6.48
CA ILE A 244 -7.62 -23.35 -7.27
C ILE A 244 -9.02 -22.80 -7.01
N GLU A 245 -9.06 -21.57 -6.51
CA GLU A 245 -10.27 -20.80 -6.29
C GLU A 245 -10.42 -19.75 -7.41
N VAL A 246 -11.64 -19.38 -7.79
CA VAL A 246 -11.90 -18.42 -8.88
C VAL A 246 -12.82 -17.33 -8.37
N ASN A 247 -12.49 -16.06 -8.68
CA ASN A 247 -13.40 -14.96 -8.42
C ASN A 247 -14.64 -15.05 -9.33
N LYS A 248 -15.79 -15.29 -8.72
CA LYS A 248 -17.10 -15.39 -9.41
C LYS A 248 -18.09 -14.31 -8.95
N LEU A 249 -17.64 -13.33 -8.18
CA LEU A 249 -18.53 -12.36 -7.51
C LEU A 249 -19.07 -11.27 -8.46
N GLY A 250 -18.57 -11.16 -9.69
CA GLY A 250 -18.92 -10.08 -10.61
C GLY A 250 -18.34 -8.71 -10.20
N MET A 251 -17.49 -8.69 -9.18
CA MET A 251 -16.79 -7.52 -8.69
C MET A 251 -15.39 -7.84 -8.18
N GLY A 252 -14.57 -6.80 -8.07
CA GLY A 252 -13.25 -6.81 -7.49
C GLY A 252 -12.12 -7.17 -8.45
N VAL A 253 -10.93 -6.66 -8.16
CA VAL A 253 -9.67 -6.92 -8.86
C VAL A 253 -8.59 -7.33 -7.84
N PRO A 254 -7.58 -8.13 -8.22
CA PRO A 254 -6.58 -8.62 -7.28
C PRO A 254 -5.68 -7.48 -6.81
N GLN A 255 -5.62 -7.29 -5.49
CA GLN A 255 -4.67 -6.38 -4.86
C GLN A 255 -3.24 -6.93 -4.97
N GLY A 256 -2.38 -6.25 -5.73
CA GLY A 256 -0.97 -6.64 -5.97
C GLY A 256 -0.64 -6.94 -7.42
N ALA A 257 -1.63 -6.99 -8.32
CA ALA A 257 -1.38 -7.09 -9.75
C ALA A 257 -0.96 -5.73 -10.35
N PRO A 258 -0.01 -5.68 -11.30
CA PRO A 258 0.48 -4.42 -11.87
C PRO A 258 -0.56 -3.53 -12.56
N LEU A 259 -1.72 -4.08 -12.93
CA LEU A 259 -2.76 -3.36 -13.67
C LEU A 259 -3.89 -2.83 -12.78
N SER A 260 -4.11 -3.46 -11.62
CA SER A 260 -5.26 -3.17 -10.75
C SER A 260 -5.30 -1.72 -10.26
N ASP A 261 -4.13 -1.10 -10.09
CA ASP A 261 -3.98 0.26 -9.57
C ASP A 261 -4.55 1.32 -10.52
N LEU A 262 -4.19 1.24 -11.80
CA LEU A 262 -4.69 2.12 -12.85
C LEU A 262 -6.19 1.91 -13.06
N LEU A 263 -6.64 0.66 -13.08
CA LEU A 263 -8.05 0.34 -13.26
C LEU A 263 -8.92 0.90 -12.12
N ALA A 264 -8.46 0.79 -10.87
CA ALA A 264 -9.14 1.37 -9.72
C ALA A 264 -9.22 2.90 -9.82
N ASN A 265 -8.13 3.54 -10.25
CA ASN A 265 -8.10 4.98 -10.46
C ASN A 265 -9.03 5.46 -11.57
N ALA A 266 -9.03 4.78 -12.73
CA ALA A 266 -9.90 5.10 -13.85
C ALA A 266 -11.38 4.86 -13.51
N TYR A 267 -11.68 3.86 -12.67
CA TYR A 267 -13.03 3.58 -12.19
C TYR A 267 -13.66 4.77 -11.43
N LEU A 268 -12.87 5.67 -10.88
CA LEU A 268 -13.37 6.85 -10.15
C LEU A 268 -13.41 8.12 -10.99
N LEU A 269 -13.10 8.07 -12.29
CA LEU A 269 -12.97 9.27 -13.11
C LEU A 269 -14.19 10.20 -13.04
N GLU A 270 -15.40 9.70 -13.28
CA GLU A 270 -16.62 10.53 -13.22
C GLU A 270 -16.91 11.09 -11.82
N PHE A 271 -16.56 10.32 -10.78
CA PHE A 271 -16.66 10.80 -9.39
C PHE A 271 -15.64 11.91 -9.11
N ASP A 272 -14.44 11.81 -9.68
CA ASP A 272 -13.42 12.86 -9.57
C ASP A 272 -13.84 14.14 -10.28
N LYS A 273 -14.53 14.03 -11.43
CA LYS A 273 -15.11 15.21 -12.12
C LYS A 273 -16.12 15.91 -11.23
N TYR A 274 -17.05 15.15 -10.64
CA TYR A 274 -18.00 15.67 -9.66
C TYR A 274 -17.29 16.39 -8.50
N LEU A 275 -16.29 15.75 -7.87
CA LEU A 275 -15.55 16.37 -6.75
C LEU A 275 -14.85 17.66 -7.15
N ARG A 276 -14.25 17.69 -8.35
CA ARG A 276 -13.59 18.88 -8.89
C ARG A 276 -14.59 20.01 -9.09
N ASP A 277 -15.72 19.76 -9.75
CA ASP A 277 -16.72 20.79 -10.02
C ASP A 277 -17.30 21.34 -8.70
N THR A 278 -17.63 20.46 -7.75
CA THR A 278 -18.05 20.88 -6.40
C THR A 278 -16.99 21.69 -5.66
N CYS A 279 -15.70 21.31 -5.77
CA CYS A 279 -14.63 22.07 -5.13
C CYS A 279 -14.41 23.43 -5.79
N ASP A 280 -14.46 23.50 -7.11
CA ASP A 280 -14.30 24.74 -7.87
C ASP A 280 -15.38 25.76 -7.49
N GLU A 281 -16.63 25.33 -7.36
CA GLU A 281 -17.76 26.16 -6.91
C GLU A 281 -17.57 26.72 -5.49
N LEU A 282 -16.98 25.93 -4.60
CA LEU A 282 -16.74 26.32 -3.20
C LEU A 282 -15.41 27.10 -3.02
N GLY A 283 -14.67 27.36 -4.10
CA GLY A 283 -13.32 27.94 -4.02
C GLY A 283 -12.32 27.03 -3.29
N GLY A 284 -12.59 25.73 -3.26
CA GLY A 284 -11.82 24.68 -2.59
C GLY A 284 -10.92 23.89 -3.53
N CYS A 285 -10.36 22.79 -3.01
CA CYS A 285 -9.66 21.79 -3.81
C CYS A 285 -9.80 20.41 -3.16
N PHE A 286 -9.45 19.36 -3.91
CA PHE A 286 -9.37 18.02 -3.35
C PHE A 286 -8.12 17.26 -3.82
N PHE A 287 -7.73 16.27 -3.01
CA PHE A 287 -6.68 15.31 -3.30
C PHE A 287 -7.22 13.89 -3.09
N ARG A 288 -7.15 13.06 -4.13
CA ARG A 288 -7.45 11.63 -4.05
C ARG A 288 -6.19 10.80 -4.22
N TYR A 289 -5.85 10.05 -3.18
CA TYR A 289 -4.79 9.06 -3.19
C TYR A 289 -5.41 7.66 -3.09
N SER A 290 -5.74 7.06 -4.24
CA SER A 290 -6.41 5.76 -4.32
C SER A 290 -7.80 5.85 -3.68
N ASP A 291 -7.95 5.25 -2.50
CA ASP A 291 -9.14 5.17 -1.66
C ASP A 291 -9.24 6.30 -0.63
N ASP A 292 -8.13 6.98 -0.34
CA ASP A 292 -8.09 8.17 0.54
C ASP A 292 -8.49 9.42 -0.27
N ILE A 293 -9.52 10.13 0.17
CA ILE A 293 -9.98 11.41 -0.41
C ILE A 293 -9.84 12.50 0.66
N LEU A 294 -9.32 13.67 0.27
CA LEU A 294 -9.23 14.85 1.11
C LEU A 294 -9.79 16.05 0.35
N VAL A 295 -10.86 16.65 0.85
CA VAL A 295 -11.41 17.92 0.38
C VAL A 295 -10.98 19.04 1.33
N ILE A 296 -10.64 20.20 0.80
CA ILE A 296 -10.22 21.40 1.55
C ILE A 296 -10.97 22.58 0.95
N ALA A 297 -11.85 23.21 1.74
CA ALA A 297 -12.67 24.32 1.25
C ALA A 297 -12.89 25.41 2.32
N PRO A 298 -12.96 26.69 1.92
CA PRO A 298 -13.21 27.82 2.82
C PRO A 298 -14.70 27.93 3.21
N ILE A 299 -15.25 26.86 3.77
CA ILE A 299 -16.69 26.72 4.10
C ILE A 299 -16.92 26.68 5.61
N SER A 300 -18.17 26.84 6.04
CA SER A 300 -18.57 26.74 7.44
C SER A 300 -18.48 25.28 7.96
N GLU A 301 -18.55 25.11 9.28
CA GLU A 301 -18.58 23.78 9.91
C GLU A 301 -19.84 23.00 9.52
N THR A 302 -20.98 23.69 9.40
CA THR A 302 -22.27 23.10 9.00
C THR A 302 -22.25 22.64 7.55
N ASP A 303 -21.71 23.46 6.65
CA ASP A 303 -21.60 23.12 5.23
C ASP A 303 -20.63 21.96 5.01
N ALA A 304 -19.54 21.89 5.80
CA ALA A 304 -18.61 20.77 5.72
C ALA A 304 -19.26 19.43 6.12
N VAL A 305 -20.11 19.43 7.14
CA VAL A 305 -20.88 18.23 7.54
C VAL A 305 -21.90 17.84 6.46
N GLN A 306 -22.53 18.82 5.81
CA GLN A 306 -23.47 18.58 4.73
C GLN A 306 -22.77 18.04 3.48
N LEU A 307 -21.67 18.67 3.06
CA LEU A 307 -20.85 18.23 1.93
C LEU A 307 -20.28 16.82 2.13
N GLU A 308 -19.88 16.45 3.34
CA GLU A 308 -19.43 15.08 3.63
C GLU A 308 -20.53 14.03 3.34
N LYS A 309 -21.79 14.33 3.70
CA LYS A 309 -22.93 13.45 3.41
C LYS A 309 -23.22 13.38 1.91
N GLU A 310 -23.13 14.51 1.22
CA GLU A 310 -23.33 14.59 -0.24
C GLU A 310 -22.27 13.79 -0.99
N ILE A 311 -20.98 13.93 -0.64
CA ILE A 311 -19.89 13.14 -1.22
C ILE A 311 -20.10 11.64 -0.98
N ARG A 312 -20.53 11.26 0.23
CA ARG A 312 -20.88 9.87 0.57
C ARG A 312 -22.07 9.34 -0.25
N GLY A 313 -23.06 10.17 -0.56
CA GLY A 313 -24.16 9.80 -1.44
C GLY A 313 -23.72 9.67 -2.89
N ALA A 314 -22.96 10.66 -3.38
CA ALA A 314 -22.49 10.74 -4.75
C ALA A 314 -21.61 9.54 -5.14
N ILE A 315 -20.74 9.05 -4.25
CA ILE A 315 -19.89 7.91 -4.59
C ILE A 315 -20.68 6.64 -4.92
N ALA A 316 -21.86 6.44 -4.33
CA ALA A 316 -22.71 5.29 -4.65
C ALA A 316 -23.34 5.42 -6.04
N THR A 317 -23.66 6.64 -6.46
CA THR A 317 -24.17 6.97 -7.80
C THR A 317 -23.10 6.78 -8.87
N TYR A 318 -21.92 7.36 -8.66
CA TYR A 318 -20.85 7.28 -9.64
C TYR A 318 -20.18 5.91 -9.60
N GLY A 319 -20.03 5.28 -8.44
CA GLY A 319 -19.32 4.02 -8.25
C GLY A 319 -20.22 2.91 -7.73
N ARG A 320 -20.83 2.14 -8.63
CA ARG A 320 -21.62 0.96 -8.26
C ARG A 320 -20.81 0.05 -7.32
N GLY A 321 -21.38 -0.27 -6.16
CA GLY A 321 -20.75 -1.11 -5.13
C GLY A 321 -19.74 -0.41 -4.22
N LEU A 322 -19.36 0.84 -4.51
CA LEU A 322 -18.48 1.62 -3.64
C LEU A 322 -19.27 2.21 -2.47
N LEU A 323 -18.60 2.25 -1.31
CA LEU A 323 -19.17 2.75 -0.09
C LEU A 323 -18.11 3.48 0.72
N ILE A 324 -18.42 4.69 1.13
CA ILE A 324 -17.71 5.40 2.20
C ILE A 324 -18.56 5.28 3.46
N LYS A 325 -18.00 4.65 4.49
CA LYS A 325 -18.67 4.50 5.78
C LYS A 325 -18.45 5.74 6.64
N GLU A 326 -19.43 6.07 7.46
CA GLU A 326 -19.36 7.24 8.33
C GLU A 326 -18.13 7.25 9.22
N GLU A 327 -17.81 6.09 9.79
CA GLU A 327 -16.73 5.96 10.77
C GLU A 327 -15.32 6.14 10.17
N LYS A 328 -15.26 6.25 8.85
CA LYS A 328 -14.04 6.50 8.08
C LYS A 328 -13.90 7.94 7.63
N SER A 329 -14.91 8.77 7.88
CA SER A 329 -14.84 10.21 7.66
C SER A 329 -14.18 10.94 8.83
N ALA A 330 -13.53 12.05 8.55
CA ALA A 330 -13.13 13.03 9.55
C ALA A 330 -13.23 14.45 8.98
N ILE A 331 -13.72 15.38 9.80
CA ILE A 331 -13.83 16.80 9.47
C ILE A 331 -13.05 17.60 10.50
N HIS A 332 -12.19 18.49 10.02
CA HIS A 332 -11.41 19.41 10.83
C HIS A 332 -11.64 20.84 10.37
N ARG A 333 -11.72 21.77 11.33
CA ARG A 333 -11.78 23.20 11.11
C ARG A 333 -10.40 23.80 11.38
N PHE A 334 -9.97 24.69 10.49
CA PHE A 334 -8.77 25.49 10.60
C PHE A 334 -9.17 26.97 10.65
N ASP A 335 -8.71 27.67 11.68
CA ASP A 335 -8.94 29.10 11.87
C ASP A 335 -7.58 29.81 12.01
N VAL A 336 -7.33 30.84 11.20
CA VAL A 336 -6.08 31.61 11.21
C VAL A 336 -5.97 32.39 12.52
N GLN A 337 -4.83 32.24 13.20
CA GLN A 337 -4.48 32.94 14.43
C GLN A 337 -3.01 33.38 14.36
N GLY A 338 -2.76 34.55 13.77
CA GLY A 338 -1.41 35.05 13.57
C GLY A 338 -0.57 34.16 12.65
N ASP A 339 0.56 33.63 13.14
CA ASP A 339 1.49 32.79 12.39
C ASP A 339 1.10 31.30 12.34
N ARG A 340 -0.06 30.95 12.90
CA ARG A 340 -0.54 29.56 13.00
C ARG A 340 -2.02 29.45 12.66
N GLN A 341 -2.47 28.22 12.43
CA GLN A 341 -3.89 27.87 12.40
C GLN A 341 -4.26 27.13 13.69
N ALA A 342 -5.36 27.51 14.33
CA ALA A 342 -6.00 26.68 15.33
C ALA A 342 -6.75 25.54 14.63
N VAL A 343 -6.61 24.31 15.13
CA VAL A 343 -7.23 23.13 14.53
C VAL A 343 -8.23 22.54 15.50
N ARG A 344 -9.48 22.36 15.05
CA ARG A 344 -10.56 21.75 15.85
C ARG A 344 -11.15 20.57 15.10
N THR A 345 -11.42 19.47 15.80
CA THR A 345 -12.14 18.33 15.22
C THR A 345 -13.63 18.63 15.26
N ILE A 346 -14.29 18.66 14.12
CA ILE A 346 -15.74 18.86 14.02
C ILE A 346 -16.46 17.52 14.03
N LYS A 347 -15.94 16.56 13.24
CA LYS A 347 -16.48 15.21 13.14
C LYS A 347 -15.34 14.22 13.05
N ALA A 348 -15.35 13.21 13.90
CA ALA A 348 -14.48 12.05 13.78
C ALA A 348 -14.99 10.95 14.69
N THR A 349 -14.85 9.70 14.25
CA THR A 349 -15.10 8.55 15.13
C THR A 349 -13.90 7.61 15.21
N ASP A 350 -13.94 6.77 16.23
CA ASP A 350 -13.13 5.58 16.32
C ASP A 350 -13.75 4.43 15.51
N LYS A 351 -13.16 3.24 15.63
CA LYS A 351 -13.59 2.04 14.90
C LYS A 351 -14.89 1.43 15.40
N ASP A 352 -15.30 1.78 16.61
CA ASP A 352 -16.54 1.33 17.23
C ASP A 352 -17.65 2.39 17.07
N GLY A 353 -17.40 3.43 16.25
CA GLY A 353 -18.35 4.51 15.97
C GLY A 353 -18.42 5.59 17.05
N LYS A 354 -17.55 5.56 18.06
CA LYS A 354 -17.56 6.56 19.14
C LYS A 354 -16.87 7.84 18.69
N GLN A 355 -17.43 8.98 19.08
CA GLN A 355 -16.86 10.29 18.72
C GLN A 355 -15.45 10.50 19.28
N MET A 356 -14.58 11.09 18.47
CA MET A 356 -13.20 11.42 18.82
C MET A 356 -12.96 12.93 18.69
N GLN A 357 -13.32 13.69 19.73
CA GLN A 357 -13.24 15.16 19.73
C GLN A 357 -11.81 15.71 19.57
N ASN A 358 -10.79 14.92 19.91
CA ASN A 358 -9.37 15.32 19.83
C ASN A 358 -8.59 14.55 18.75
N LYS A 359 -9.28 14.01 17.73
CA LYS A 359 -8.59 13.30 16.64
C LYS A 359 -7.78 14.31 15.83
N PRO A 360 -6.44 14.18 15.76
CA PRO A 360 -5.65 15.12 14.97
C PRO A 360 -5.96 14.98 13.48
N PHE A 361 -5.73 16.06 12.71
CA PHE A 361 -5.73 15.99 11.25
C PHE A 361 -4.57 15.10 10.79
N GLU A 362 -4.87 14.06 10.02
CA GLU A 362 -3.89 13.14 9.46
C GLU A 362 -4.14 12.92 7.97
N TYR A 363 -3.07 12.96 7.17
CA TYR A 363 -3.13 12.63 5.74
C TYR A 363 -1.82 11.97 5.29
N LEU A 364 -1.92 10.88 4.52
CA LEU A 364 -0.79 10.14 3.90
C LEU A 364 0.40 9.80 4.84
N GLY A 365 0.09 9.54 6.11
CA GLY A 365 1.10 9.15 7.11
C GLY A 365 1.66 10.31 7.94
N PHE A 366 1.16 11.51 7.74
CA PHE A 366 1.55 12.73 8.45
C PHE A 366 0.39 13.29 9.24
N ARG A 367 0.71 14.03 10.30
CA ARG A 367 -0.19 14.86 11.09
C ARG A 367 0.20 16.32 10.93
N TYR A 368 -0.77 17.23 10.86
CA TYR A 368 -0.54 18.67 10.90
C TYR A 368 -1.33 19.27 12.08
N ASP A 369 -0.66 20.10 12.90
CA ASP A 369 -1.26 20.73 14.09
C ASP A 369 -1.60 22.22 13.91
N GLY A 370 -1.59 22.69 12.65
CA GLY A 370 -1.79 24.10 12.31
C GLY A 370 -0.51 24.94 12.35
N ARG A 371 0.63 24.35 12.70
CA ARG A 371 1.95 25.01 12.60
C ARG A 371 3.04 24.09 12.05
N CYS A 372 3.05 22.84 12.49
CA CYS A 372 4.09 21.87 12.19
C CYS A 372 3.50 20.55 11.68
N ALA A 373 4.28 19.87 10.84
CA ALA A 373 4.01 18.52 10.39
C ALA A 373 4.80 17.50 11.23
N TYR A 374 4.16 16.36 11.50
CA TYR A 374 4.71 15.24 12.28
C TYR A 374 4.47 13.94 11.52
N ILE A 375 5.32 12.94 11.76
CA ILE A 375 4.94 11.56 11.42
C ILE A 375 3.80 11.15 12.35
N ARG A 376 2.72 10.59 11.79
CA ARG A 376 1.55 10.18 12.58
C ARG A 376 1.90 9.15 13.66
N ASP A 377 1.18 9.17 14.77
CA ASP A 377 1.48 8.36 15.96
C ASP A 377 1.37 6.85 15.67
N LYS A 378 0.44 6.44 14.82
CA LYS A 378 0.30 5.05 14.36
C LYS A 378 1.56 4.53 13.65
N THR A 379 2.20 5.39 12.85
CA THR A 379 3.43 5.04 12.13
C THR A 379 4.59 4.89 13.11
N MET A 380 4.73 5.80 14.07
CA MET A 380 5.74 5.72 15.14
C MET A 380 5.54 4.49 16.03
N SER A 381 4.29 4.18 16.38
CA SER A 381 3.94 3.00 17.19
C SER A 381 4.32 1.69 16.48
N ASN A 382 4.10 1.61 15.17
CA ASN A 382 4.54 0.47 14.35
C ASN A 382 6.06 0.31 14.32
N LEU A 383 6.81 1.42 14.22
CA LEU A 383 8.27 1.40 14.32
C LEU A 383 8.72 0.82 15.66
N HIS A 384 8.20 1.35 16.78
CA HIS A 384 8.58 0.89 18.12
C HIS A 384 8.23 -0.59 18.36
N ARG A 385 7.10 -1.06 17.83
CA ARG A 385 6.73 -2.48 17.88
C ARG A 385 7.70 -3.37 17.09
N LYS A 386 8.15 -2.91 15.92
CA LYS A 386 9.16 -3.63 15.12
C LYS A 386 10.51 -3.67 15.84
N ILE A 387 10.93 -2.56 16.45
CA ILE A 387 12.13 -2.48 17.28
C ILE A 387 12.05 -3.49 18.44
N ALA A 388 10.95 -3.46 19.19
CA ALA A 388 10.74 -4.39 20.30
C ALA A 388 10.85 -5.86 19.86
N SER A 389 10.25 -6.22 18.73
CA SER A 389 10.30 -7.59 18.19
C SER A 389 11.73 -8.00 17.81
N VAL A 390 12.49 -7.13 17.15
CA VAL A 390 13.88 -7.40 16.76
C VAL A 390 14.79 -7.47 18.00
N CYS A 391 14.65 -6.55 18.95
CA CYS A 391 15.40 -6.58 20.21
C CYS A 391 15.16 -7.89 20.96
N ARG A 392 13.90 -8.34 21.08
CA ARG A 392 13.57 -9.62 21.71
C ARG A 392 14.21 -10.81 21.01
N ALA A 393 14.07 -10.90 19.68
CA ALA A 393 14.64 -12.00 18.91
C ALA A 393 16.18 -12.01 18.98
N THR A 394 16.81 -10.84 19.06
CA THR A 394 18.25 -10.71 19.29
C THR A 394 18.61 -11.15 20.70
N ALA A 395 17.93 -10.66 21.74
CA ALA A 395 18.19 -11.00 23.13
C ALA A 395 18.15 -12.52 23.36
N ILE A 396 17.07 -13.19 22.93
CA ILE A 396 16.92 -14.66 23.04
C ILE A 396 18.10 -15.40 22.37
N ARG A 397 18.53 -14.92 21.20
CA ARG A 397 19.64 -15.52 20.46
C ARG A 397 20.97 -15.34 21.18
N GLN A 398 21.22 -14.15 21.75
CA GLN A 398 22.48 -13.84 22.41
C GLN A 398 22.60 -14.52 23.77
N VAL A 399 21.52 -14.55 24.56
CA VAL A 399 21.46 -15.32 25.81
C VAL A 399 21.71 -16.81 25.55
N LYS A 400 21.15 -17.35 24.45
CA LYS A 400 21.45 -18.73 24.04
C LYS A 400 22.90 -18.93 23.61
N ARG A 401 23.50 -17.96 22.92
CA ARG A 401 24.88 -18.06 22.43
C ARG A 401 25.92 -17.93 23.55
N TYR A 402 25.62 -17.11 24.55
CA TYR A 402 26.52 -16.73 25.63
C TYR A 402 25.96 -17.18 26.99
N GLN A 403 25.50 -18.43 27.07
CA GLN A 403 24.95 -19.00 28.31
C GLN A 403 25.94 -18.89 29.47
N GLY A 404 25.43 -18.56 30.66
CA GLY A 404 26.22 -18.43 31.88
C GLY A 404 26.98 -17.10 32.04
N LYS A 405 26.97 -16.22 31.04
CA LYS A 405 27.58 -14.88 31.15
C LYS A 405 26.61 -13.86 31.77
N PRO A 406 27.10 -12.89 32.55
CA PRO A 406 26.28 -11.79 33.04
C PRO A 406 25.81 -10.89 31.88
N ILE A 407 24.72 -10.15 32.10
CA ILE A 407 24.06 -9.31 31.07
C ILE A 407 25.03 -8.31 30.44
N ASN A 408 25.87 -7.67 31.25
CA ASN A 408 26.83 -6.66 30.79
C ASN A 408 27.80 -7.24 29.74
N ASP A 409 28.26 -8.47 29.94
CA ASP A 409 29.14 -9.17 28.99
C ASP A 409 28.38 -9.54 27.71
N ILE A 410 27.15 -10.05 27.84
CA ILE A 410 26.31 -10.40 26.69
C ILE A 410 26.02 -9.13 25.86
N MET A 411 25.76 -8.01 26.53
CA MET A 411 25.52 -6.73 25.88
C MET A 411 26.77 -6.20 25.16
N ALA A 412 27.95 -6.31 25.78
CA ALA A 412 29.23 -5.94 25.16
C ALA A 412 29.59 -6.81 23.95
N LEU A 413 29.29 -8.10 24.01
CA LEU A 413 29.50 -9.05 22.91
C LEU A 413 28.45 -8.96 21.81
N THR A 414 27.30 -8.34 22.09
CA THR A 414 26.25 -8.13 21.11
C THR A 414 26.64 -6.99 20.17
N ASN A 415 26.56 -7.23 18.87
CA ASN A 415 26.71 -6.16 17.88
C ASN A 415 25.47 -5.24 17.88
N VAL A 416 25.40 -4.35 18.87
CA VAL A 416 24.31 -3.39 19.08
C VAL A 416 24.20 -2.44 17.89
N GLU A 417 25.32 -2.08 17.27
CA GLU A 417 25.33 -1.21 16.09
C GLU A 417 24.58 -1.82 14.90
N LYS A 418 24.76 -3.12 14.64
CA LYS A 418 23.99 -3.83 13.61
C LYS A 418 22.49 -3.84 13.90
N VAL A 419 22.09 -3.94 15.18
CA VAL A 419 20.68 -3.83 15.59
C VAL A 419 20.16 -2.42 15.35
N ILE A 420 20.96 -1.40 15.66
CA ILE A 420 20.60 -0.01 15.42
C ILE A 420 20.51 0.28 13.91
N GLN A 421 21.48 -0.14 13.11
CA GLN A 421 21.52 0.04 11.66
C GLN A 421 20.32 -0.57 10.95
N ALA A 422 19.72 -1.65 11.49
CA ALA A 422 18.47 -2.22 10.97
C ALA A 422 17.29 -1.21 10.98
N PHE A 423 17.40 -0.13 11.76
CA PHE A 423 16.42 0.96 11.86
C PHE A 423 17.01 2.35 11.57
N GLY A 424 18.34 2.50 11.60
CA GLY A 424 19.12 3.72 11.42
C GLY A 424 19.38 4.08 9.97
N SER A 425 20.10 5.17 9.67
CA SER A 425 20.34 5.58 8.26
C SER A 425 21.16 4.53 7.50
N VAL A 426 20.89 4.38 6.20
CA VAL A 426 21.65 3.46 5.33
C VAL A 426 23.07 4.01 5.15
N GLU A 427 24.09 3.20 5.45
CA GLU A 427 25.49 3.47 5.06
C GLU A 427 25.61 3.45 3.52
N ASP A 428 26.31 4.44 2.98
CA ASP A 428 26.47 4.71 1.54
C ASP A 428 25.17 5.08 0.81
N PHE A 429 24.41 6.02 1.39
CA PHE A 429 23.15 6.51 0.82
C PHE A 429 23.27 6.97 -0.64
N HIS A 430 24.40 7.58 -1.04
CA HIS A 430 24.63 8.03 -2.42
C HIS A 430 24.70 6.88 -3.44
N LEU A 431 25.18 5.70 -3.03
CA LEU A 431 25.27 4.51 -3.91
C LEU A 431 23.97 3.71 -3.95
N LYS A 432 23.09 3.84 -2.93
CA LYS A 432 21.84 3.06 -2.76
C LYS A 432 20.56 3.90 -2.88
N ALA A 433 20.66 5.16 -3.31
CA ALA A 433 19.53 6.08 -3.45
C ALA A 433 18.44 5.57 -4.42
N ALA A 434 18.79 4.73 -5.39
CA ALA A 434 17.84 4.14 -6.34
C ALA A 434 17.11 2.89 -5.80
N ASP A 435 17.63 2.22 -4.76
CA ASP A 435 17.03 1.02 -4.17
C ASP A 435 16.30 1.32 -2.87
N TYR A 436 15.03 1.75 -3.02
CA TYR A 436 14.11 2.03 -1.92
C TYR A 436 13.89 0.83 -0.96
N ARG A 437 14.27 -0.40 -1.33
CA ARG A 437 14.14 -1.60 -0.49
C ARG A 437 15.23 -1.69 0.58
N SER A 438 16.32 -0.95 0.40
CA SER A 438 17.39 -0.82 1.39
C SER A 438 17.12 0.28 2.43
N TRP A 439 16.11 1.13 2.19
CA TRP A 439 15.84 2.30 3.01
C TRP A 439 15.23 1.93 4.35
N THR A 440 15.73 2.56 5.41
CA THR A 440 15.19 2.45 6.76
C THR A 440 14.15 3.53 7.03
N PHE A 441 13.35 3.32 8.10
CA PHE A 441 12.42 4.34 8.57
C PHE A 441 13.09 5.68 8.88
N THR A 442 14.32 5.66 9.41
CA THR A 442 15.10 6.89 9.66
C THR A 442 15.40 7.64 8.36
N THR A 443 15.69 6.92 7.27
CA THR A 443 15.94 7.53 5.95
C THR A 443 14.68 8.20 5.42
N TYR A 444 13.53 7.53 5.54
CA TYR A 444 12.21 8.10 5.22
C TYR A 444 11.92 9.37 6.05
N ALA A 445 12.12 9.32 7.36
CA ALA A 445 11.84 10.43 8.27
C ALA A 445 12.76 11.64 8.01
N LYS A 446 14.06 11.41 7.73
CA LYS A 446 14.99 12.47 7.32
C LYS A 446 14.58 13.12 6.00
N ARG A 447 14.20 12.32 5.00
CA ARG A 447 13.66 12.84 3.73
C ARG A 447 12.39 13.66 3.97
N ALA A 448 11.49 13.20 4.82
CA ALA A 448 10.27 13.93 5.15
C ALA A 448 10.57 15.28 5.81
N SER A 449 11.42 15.29 6.84
CA SER A 449 11.85 16.53 7.51
C SER A 449 12.49 17.51 6.52
N LYS A 450 13.39 17.04 5.65
CA LYS A 450 14.02 17.88 4.62
C LYS A 450 13.01 18.44 3.61
N THR A 451 12.09 17.59 3.12
CA THR A 451 11.11 17.98 2.10
C THR A 451 10.11 18.99 2.66
N MET A 452 9.69 18.83 3.92
CA MET A 452 8.73 19.72 4.58
C MET A 452 9.38 20.99 5.16
N GLY A 453 10.71 21.13 5.10
CA GLY A 453 11.42 22.32 5.57
C GLY A 453 11.08 22.69 7.02
N ALA A 454 10.74 23.96 7.26
CA ALA A 454 10.37 24.47 8.58
C ALA A 454 9.18 23.71 9.21
N LEU A 455 8.18 23.33 8.40
CA LEU A 455 7.02 22.56 8.87
C LEU A 455 7.46 21.21 9.45
N GLY A 456 8.48 20.58 8.87
CA GLY A 456 8.97 19.26 9.24
C GLY A 456 10.01 19.22 10.35
N MET A 457 10.33 20.35 11.01
CA MET A 457 11.34 20.39 12.07
C MET A 457 11.09 19.37 13.20
N PRO A 458 9.84 19.16 13.68
CA PRO A 458 9.59 18.18 14.73
C PRO A 458 9.85 16.72 14.31
N ILE A 459 9.78 16.39 13.02
CA ILE A 459 10.00 15.03 12.52
C ILE A 459 11.39 14.52 12.90
N ALA A 460 12.42 15.38 12.79
CA ALA A 460 13.78 15.04 13.21
C ALA A 460 13.85 14.75 14.73
N ARG A 461 13.10 15.50 15.54
CA ARG A 461 13.03 15.29 16.99
C ARG A 461 12.32 13.99 17.35
N GLN A 462 11.27 13.59 16.62
CA GLN A 462 10.56 12.32 16.82
C GLN A 462 11.48 11.09 16.72
N ILE A 463 12.51 11.16 15.87
CA ILE A 463 13.48 10.08 15.67
C ILE A 463 14.81 10.28 16.43
N GLY A 464 15.05 11.46 16.98
CA GLY A 464 16.35 11.83 17.58
C GLY A 464 16.78 10.93 18.75
N LYS A 465 15.82 10.39 19.52
CA LYS A 465 16.09 9.49 20.65
C LYS A 465 16.02 7.99 20.29
N LEU A 466 15.85 7.65 19.01
CA LEU A 466 15.61 6.26 18.58
C LEU A 466 16.77 5.33 18.94
N ARG A 467 18.00 5.79 18.76
CA ARG A 467 19.22 5.02 19.08
C ARG A 467 19.29 4.64 20.56
N ALA A 468 19.09 5.62 21.46
CA ALA A 468 19.05 5.38 22.89
C ALA A 468 17.85 4.48 23.30
N ALA A 469 16.70 4.63 22.62
CA ALA A 469 15.55 3.77 22.85
C ALA A 469 15.80 2.30 22.44
N ILE A 470 16.49 2.06 21.32
CA ILE A 470 16.87 0.70 20.88
C ILE A 470 17.81 0.05 21.90
N ARG A 471 18.84 0.77 22.37
CA ARG A 471 19.78 0.27 23.39
C ARG A 471 19.07 -0.15 24.68
N ARG A 472 18.29 0.77 25.27
CA ARG A 472 17.51 0.49 26.49
C ARG A 472 16.51 -0.66 26.30
N ARG A 473 15.89 -0.76 25.12
CA ARG A 473 14.97 -1.85 24.83
C ARG A 473 15.67 -3.20 24.71
N LEU A 474 16.84 -3.24 24.07
CA LEU A 474 17.63 -4.47 23.96
C LEU A 474 18.08 -4.97 25.33
N GLU A 475 18.59 -4.08 26.17
CA GLU A 475 18.97 -4.36 27.56
C GLU A 475 17.79 -4.92 28.37
N SER A 476 16.62 -4.27 28.30
CA SER A 476 15.40 -4.77 28.96
C SER A 476 14.96 -6.16 28.46
N GLU A 477 15.08 -6.46 27.17
CA GLU A 477 14.75 -7.79 26.64
C GLU A 477 15.83 -8.84 26.96
N LEU A 478 17.10 -8.44 27.16
CA LEU A 478 18.15 -9.33 27.67
C LEU A 478 17.88 -9.73 29.12
N ILE A 479 17.53 -8.77 29.99
CA ILE A 479 17.10 -9.03 31.38
C ILE A 479 15.92 -10.02 31.42
N ARG A 480 14.97 -9.88 30.49
CA ARG A 480 13.79 -10.76 30.42
C ARG A 480 14.08 -12.16 29.87
N ALA A 481 15.14 -12.31 29.08
CA ALA A 481 15.44 -13.55 28.36
C ALA A 481 16.35 -14.51 29.13
N LEU A 482 17.09 -13.98 30.12
CA LEU A 482 17.65 -14.77 31.22
C LEU A 482 16.51 -15.20 32.15
#